data_AF-A0A443RSW0-F1
#
_entry.id   AF-A0A443RSW0-F1
#
_cell.length_a   1.000
_cell.length_b   1.000
_cell.length_c   1.000
_cell.angle_alpha   90.00
_cell.angle_beta   90.00
_cell.angle_gamma   90.00
#
_symmetry.space_group_name_H-M   'P 1'
#
loop_
_entity.id
_entity.type
_entity.pdbx_description
1 polymer ?
#
loop_
_entity_poly.entity_id
_entity_poly.type
_entity_poly.pdbx_seq_one_letter_code
_entity_poly.pdbx_strand_id
1 'polypeptide(L)'
;MFVGVDVAHPAPGDRHELSIASCVGTYDNSYVHYHPEISVQQKARRELVPLNVSMEELLKKYGHYNKRYPDNIFIFRDGLSEG
;
A
#
# COMPACT_ATOMS: atom_id res chain seq x y z
N MET A 1 -11.55 -5.87 5.47
CA MET A 1 -10.15 -5.91 5.01
C MET A 1 -9.41 -4.73 5.62
N PHE A 2 -8.26 -4.97 6.23
CA PHE A 2 -7.35 -3.92 6.67
C PHE A 2 -6.26 -3.72 5.63
N VAL A 3 -5.92 -2.46 5.39
CA VAL A 3 -4.90 -2.04 4.42
C VAL A 3 -3.95 -1.07 5.11
N GLY A 4 -2.65 -1.31 4.97
CA GLY A 4 -1.59 -0.39 5.40
C GLY A 4 -0.92 0.23 4.19
N VAL A 5 -0.65 1.53 4.24
CA VAL A 5 -0.04 2.29 3.13
C VAL A 5 1.10 3.17 3.64
N ASP A 6 2.29 3.01 3.08
CA ASP A 6 3.46 3.84 3.39
C ASP A 6 4.21 4.32 2.13
N VAL A 7 4.88 5.47 2.22
CA VAL A 7 5.86 5.94 1.24
C VAL A 7 7.18 6.20 1.94
N ALA A 8 8.19 5.38 1.62
CA ALA A 8 9.54 5.58 2.09
C ALA A 8 10.30 6.53 1.15
N HIS A 9 10.87 7.59 1.72
CA HIS A 9 11.71 8.55 1.00
C HIS A 9 13.21 8.26 1.22
N PRO A 10 14.06 8.61 0.24
CA PRO A 10 15.50 8.50 0.40
C PRO A 10 16.01 9.49 1.47
N ALA A 11 17.15 9.18 2.08
CA ALA A 11 17.75 10.04 3.09
C ALA A 11 18.18 11.40 2.50
N PRO A 12 18.26 12.47 3.30
CA PRO A 12 18.84 13.74 2.83
C PRO A 12 20.26 13.52 2.29
N GLY A 13 20.51 13.94 1.04
CA GLY A 13 21.81 13.81 0.39
C GLY A 13 22.03 12.50 -0.38
N ASP A 14 21.03 11.62 -0.45
CA ASP A 14 21.11 10.43 -1.29
C ASP A 14 21.11 10.80 -2.78
N ARG A 15 21.89 10.07 -3.59
CA ARG A 15 22.00 10.33 -5.05
C ARG A 15 20.77 9.84 -5.82
N HIS A 16 20.01 8.93 -5.23
CA HIS A 16 18.82 8.34 -5.84
C HIS A 16 17.58 9.06 -5.33
N GLU A 17 16.94 9.82 -6.21
CA GLU A 17 15.70 10.56 -5.94
C GLU A 17 14.45 9.67 -6.10
N LEU A 18 14.50 8.42 -5.67
CA LEU A 18 13.39 7.48 -5.83
C LEU A 18 12.69 7.26 -4.49
N SER A 19 11.36 7.35 -4.49
CA SER A 19 10.55 6.99 -3.32
C SER A 19 9.89 5.64 -3.56
N ILE A 20 9.66 4.88 -2.50
CA ILE A 20 9.03 3.55 -2.59
C ILE A 20 7.66 3.65 -1.94
N ALA A 21 6.61 3.46 -2.74
CA ALA A 21 5.27 3.26 -2.21
C ALA A 21 5.06 1.78 -1.87
N SER A 22 4.44 1.52 -0.74
CA SER A 22 4.06 0.19 -0.30
C SER A 22 2.61 0.18 0.17
N CYS A 23 1.89 -0.88 -0.18
CA CYS A 23 0.53 -1.12 0.23
C CYS A 23 0.41 -2.59 0.63
N VAL A 24 -0.14 -2.88 1.80
CA VAL A 24 -0.34 -4.25 2.29
C VAL A 24 -1.79 -4.46 2.64
N GLY A 25 -2.32 -5.65 2.41
CA GLY A 25 -3.73 -5.93 2.67
C GLY A 25 -3.99 -7.31 3.26
N THR A 26 -4.81 -7.37 4.31
CA THR A 26 -5.31 -8.65 4.84
C THR A 26 -6.23 -9.31 3.83
N TYR A 27 -6.10 -10.62 3.62
CA TYR A 27 -6.95 -11.35 2.69
C TYR A 27 -7.74 -12.51 3.32
N ASP A 28 -7.68 -12.68 4.64
CA ASP A 28 -8.46 -13.67 5.38
C ASP A 28 -9.01 -13.09 6.69
N ASN A 29 -9.78 -13.91 7.42
CA ASN A 29 -10.43 -13.53 8.67
C ASN A 29 -9.54 -13.65 9.91
N SER A 30 -8.30 -14.13 9.77
CA SER A 30 -7.34 -14.20 10.88
C SER A 30 -6.62 -12.87 11.09
N TYR A 31 -6.58 -12.03 10.05
CA TYR A 31 -5.90 -10.73 10.04
C TYR A 31 -4.40 -10.80 10.37
N VAL A 32 -3.78 -11.99 10.30
CA VAL A 32 -2.33 -12.18 10.49
C VAL A 32 -1.58 -12.32 9.17
N HIS A 33 -2.28 -12.58 8.06
CA HIS A 33 -1.66 -12.67 6.74
C HIS A 33 -1.94 -11.43 5.90
N TYR A 34 -0.88 -10.88 5.31
CA TYR A 34 -0.93 -9.70 4.47
C TYR A 34 -0.31 -9.99 3.11
N HIS A 35 -0.98 -9.55 2.04
CA HIS A 35 -0.40 -9.54 0.69
C HIS A 35 0.24 -8.17 0.45
N PRO A 36 1.52 -8.11 0.00
CA PRO A 36 2.20 -6.84 -0.26
C PRO A 36 2.13 -6.43 -1.74
N GLU A 37 2.00 -5.13 -1.98
CA GLU A 37 2.13 -4.46 -3.27
C GLU A 37 3.12 -3.31 -3.14
N ILE A 38 4.15 -3.29 -3.98
CA ILE A 38 5.28 -2.34 -3.88
C ILE A 38 5.50 -1.67 -5.24
N SER A 39 5.72 -0.36 -5.23
CA SER A 39 5.94 0.42 -6.45
C SER A 39 7.05 1.45 -6.26
N VAL A 40 7.93 1.55 -7.27
CA VAL A 40 8.99 2.57 -7.31
C VAL A 40 8.45 3.84 -7.98
N GLN A 41 8.54 4.96 -7.28
CA GLN A 41 8.14 6.26 -7.78
C GLN A 41 9.33 7.00 -8.40
N GLN A 42 9.20 7.38 -9.67
CA GLN A 42 10.26 8.01 -10.47
C GLN A 42 10.54 9.48 -10.09
N LYS A 43 9.69 10.13 -9.29
CA LYS A 43 9.91 11.49 -8.77
C LYS A 43 10.00 11.43 -7.25
N ALA A 44 11.12 11.88 -6.69
CA ALA A 44 11.32 11.97 -5.25
C ALA A 44 10.21 12.78 -4.57
N ARG A 45 9.93 12.43 -3.31
CA ARG A 45 9.09 13.22 -2.39
C ARG A 45 7.66 13.45 -2.86
N ARG A 46 7.12 12.56 -3.69
CA ARG A 46 5.68 12.48 -3.87
C ARG A 46 5.09 11.51 -2.85
N GLU A 47 4.20 12.04 -2.03
CA GLU A 47 3.29 11.28 -1.17
C GLU A 47 2.22 10.51 -1.97
N LEU A 48 2.27 10.61 -3.31
CA LEU A 48 1.26 10.06 -4.19
C LEU A 48 1.47 8.55 -4.37
N VAL A 49 0.66 7.77 -3.69
CA VAL A 49 0.62 6.31 -3.88
C VAL A 49 -0.27 6.00 -5.10
N PRO A 50 0.15 5.13 -6.04
CA PRO A 50 -0.72 4.60 -7.10
C PRO A 50 -1.73 3.60 -6.52
N LEU A 51 -2.58 4.10 -5.60
CA LEU A 51 -3.42 3.28 -4.73
C LEU A 51 -4.42 2.44 -5.52
N ASN A 52 -4.86 2.93 -6.68
CA ASN A 52 -5.75 2.19 -7.58
C ASN A 52 -5.14 0.85 -8.01
N VAL A 53 -3.87 0.85 -8.43
CA VAL A 53 -3.18 -0.36 -8.92
C VAL A 53 -2.98 -1.35 -7.76
N SER A 54 -2.46 -0.87 -6.63
CA SER A 54 -2.24 -1.71 -5.46
C SER A 54 -3.55 -2.29 -4.92
N MET A 55 -4.61 -1.48 -4.81
CA MET A 55 -5.91 -1.95 -4.32
C MET A 55 -6.55 -2.98 -5.26
N GLU A 56 -6.37 -2.84 -6.57
CA GLU A 56 -6.86 -3.84 -7.52
C GLU A 56 -6.24 -5.21 -7.25
N GLU A 57 -4.92 -5.28 -7.08
CA GLU A 57 -4.22 -6.54 -6.80
C GLU A 57 -4.58 -7.11 -5.42
N LEU A 58 -4.69 -6.25 -4.40
CA LEU A 58 -5.14 -6.67 -3.07
C LEU A 58 -6.57 -7.23 -3.09
N LEU A 59 -7.48 -6.60 -3.83
CA LEU A 59 -8.85 -7.08 -3.97
C LEU A 59 -8.91 -8.38 -4.78
N LYS A 60 -8.11 -8.53 -5.85
CA LYS A 60 -7.98 -9.79 -6.59
C LYS A 60 -7.50 -10.91 -5.66
N LYS A 61 -6.50 -10.65 -4.81
CA LYS A 61 -6.01 -11.63 -3.83
C LYS A 61 -7.10 -12.02 -2.82
N TYR A 62 -7.81 -11.05 -2.27
CA TYR A 62 -8.93 -11.28 -1.35
C TYR A 62 -10.03 -12.12 -2.03
N GLY A 63 -10.44 -11.73 -3.24
CA GLY A 63 -11.47 -12.41 -4.03
C GLY A 63 -11.08 -13.83 -4.39
N HIS A 64 -9.82 -14.05 -4.77
CA HIS A 64 -9.31 -15.38 -5.07
C HIS A 64 -9.43 -16.33 -3.87
N TYR A 65 -9.07 -15.85 -2.67
CA TYR A 65 -9.09 -16.63 -1.44
C TYR A 65 -10.52 -16.87 -0.90
N ASN A 66 -11.36 -15.82 -0.88
CA ASN A 66 -12.66 -15.85 -0.20
C ASN A 66 -13.85 -16.10 -1.14
N LYS A 67 -13.65 -16.09 -2.48
CA LYS A 67 -14.71 -16.14 -3.51
C LYS A 67 -15.76 -15.01 -3.38
N ARG A 68 -15.39 -13.93 -2.71
CA ARG A 68 -16.16 -12.69 -2.53
C ARG A 68 -15.20 -11.55 -2.28
N TYR A 69 -15.67 -10.31 -2.43
CA TYR A 69 -14.94 -9.12 -2.03
C TYR A 69 -15.24 -8.72 -0.57
N PRO A 70 -14.38 -7.92 0.07
CA PRO A 70 -14.64 -7.45 1.42
C PRO A 70 -15.80 -6.43 1.42
N ASP A 71 -16.68 -6.50 2.42
CA ASP A 71 -17.77 -5.53 2.59
C ASP A 71 -17.27 -4.18 3.12
N ASN A 72 -16.19 -4.21 3.90
CA ASN A 72 -15.58 -3.04 4.53
C ASN A 72 -14.07 -3.05 4.32
N ILE A 73 -13.52 -1.87 4.04
CA ILE A 73 -12.08 -1.65 3.87
C ILE A 73 -11.67 -0.53 4.83
N PHE A 74 -10.69 -0.81 5.68
CA PHE A 74 -10.08 0.15 6.59
C PHE A 74 -8.65 0.41 6.13
N ILE A 75 -8.31 1.67 5.85
CA ILE A 75 -7.00 2.06 5.32
C ILE A 75 -6.27 2.89 6.37
N PHE A 76 -5.07 2.43 6.74
CA PHE A 76 -4.12 3.16 7.58
C PHE A 76 -3.01 3.69 6.68
N ARG A 77 -2.89 5.03 6.59
CA ARG A 77 -1.84 5.71 5.83
C ARG A 77 -0.85 6.32 6.82
N ASP A 78 0.40 5.86 6.76
CA ASP A 78 1.50 6.39 7.60
C ASP A 78 2.17 7.61 6.95
N GLY A 79 3.10 8.28 7.62
CA GLY A 79 4.07 9.19 7.00
C GLY A 79 3.51 10.53 6.48
N LEU A 80 2.24 10.85 6.71
CA LEU A 80 1.67 12.16 6.38
C LEU A 80 1.79 13.14 7.55
N SER A 81 2.26 14.35 7.27
CA SER A 81 2.17 15.49 8.19
C SER A 81 0.82 16.22 8.05
N GLU A 82 0.46 17.07 9.02
CA GLU A 82 -0.74 17.92 8.95
C GLU A 82 -0.68 19.03 7.88
N GLY A 83 0.51 19.27 7.31
CA GLY A 83 0.79 20.35 6.36
C GLY A 83 0.37 20.08 4.91
#